data_AF-A0A0D0CXZ1-F1
#
_entry.id   AF-A0A0D0CXZ1-F1
#
_cell.length_a   1.000
_cell.length_b   1.000
_cell.length_c   1.000
_cell.angle_alpha   90.00
_cell.angle_beta   90.00
_cell.angle_gamma   90.00
#
_symmetry.space_group_name_H-M   'P 1'
#
loop_
_entity.id
_entity.type
_entity.pdbx_description
1 polymer ?
#
loop_
_entity_poly.entity_id
_entity_poly.type
_entity_poly.pdbx_seq_one_letter_code
_entity_poly.pdbx_strand_id
1 'polypeptide(L)'
;MDIAVHIHSITSQIGYHYLHITHPLHYSSPYPNARAGLHGRSSERTLHKCGWRTTDVSICGGTISGATVSQHLVQHGITNMSFDAPVRCRWCPDGKKLMNRKSILRHVHEVHLRLERPSKSRASSSALTSSRFVFHE
;
A
#
# COMPACT_ATOMS: atom_id res chain seq x y z
N MET A 1 25.89 -50.80 16.41
CA MET A 1 25.42 -51.62 15.28
C MET A 1 24.09 -51.06 14.86
N ASP A 2 24.16 -50.32 13.77
CA ASP A 2 23.16 -49.50 13.10
C ASP A 2 21.97 -50.26 12.50
N ILE A 3 21.06 -49.43 11.96
CA ILE A 3 20.08 -49.63 10.89
C ILE A 3 18.65 -49.86 11.40
N ALA A 4 17.60 -49.18 10.95
CA ALA A 4 17.39 -47.89 10.28
C ALA A 4 15.86 -47.74 10.27
N VAL A 5 15.34 -46.58 10.66
CA VAL A 5 13.90 -46.28 10.53
C VAL A 5 13.61 -45.91 9.08
N HIS A 6 12.95 -46.82 8.34
CA HIS A 6 12.52 -46.60 6.96
C HIS A 6 11.23 -45.78 6.94
N ILE A 7 11.35 -44.45 6.88
CA ILE A 7 10.22 -43.55 6.60
C ILE A 7 10.12 -43.40 5.08
N HIS A 8 9.08 -43.97 4.49
CA HIS A 8 8.77 -43.76 3.08
C HIS A 8 8.26 -42.32 2.88
N SER A 9 9.07 -41.53 2.17
CA SER A 9 8.67 -40.24 1.59
C SER A 9 7.60 -40.44 0.53
N ILE A 10 6.44 -39.79 0.68
CA ILE A 10 5.48 -39.62 -0.41
C ILE A 10 5.59 -38.18 -0.90
N THR A 11 6.32 -38.00 -1.99
CA THR A 11 6.44 -36.75 -2.75
C THR A 11 5.26 -36.65 -3.72
N SER A 12 4.17 -36.01 -3.30
CA SER A 12 3.09 -35.65 -4.22
C SER A 12 3.49 -34.42 -5.03
N GLN A 13 3.97 -34.65 -6.25
CA GLN A 13 4.01 -33.68 -7.33
C GLN A 13 2.57 -33.39 -7.77
N ILE A 14 2.11 -32.15 -7.64
CA ILE A 14 0.89 -31.69 -8.32
C ILE A 14 1.30 -30.61 -9.28
N GLY A 15 1.49 -31.02 -10.53
CA GLY A 15 1.63 -30.14 -11.68
C GLY A 15 0.31 -29.45 -11.95
N TYR A 16 0.29 -28.13 -11.84
CA TYR A 16 -0.82 -27.32 -12.35
C TYR A 16 -0.55 -27.00 -13.81
N HIS A 17 -1.30 -27.70 -14.67
CA HIS A 17 -1.41 -27.48 -16.11
C HIS A 17 -1.79 -26.01 -16.39
N TYR A 18 -0.87 -25.26 -17.00
CA TYR A 18 -1.19 -23.96 -17.60
C TYR A 18 -2.04 -24.20 -18.84
N LEU A 19 -3.33 -23.89 -18.74
CA LEU A 19 -4.21 -23.83 -19.90
C LEU A 19 -3.84 -22.63 -20.77
N HIS A 20 -3.40 -22.96 -21.97
CA HIS A 20 -3.08 -22.11 -23.09
C HIS A 20 -4.39 -21.42 -23.57
N ILE A 21 -4.62 -20.18 -23.17
CA ILE A 21 -5.71 -19.36 -23.72
C ILE A 21 -5.17 -18.59 -24.91
N THR A 22 -5.53 -19.06 -26.09
CA THR A 22 -5.35 -18.38 -27.37
C THR A 22 -6.17 -17.09 -27.40
N HIS A 23 -5.48 -15.96 -27.64
CA HIS A 23 -6.04 -14.64 -27.93
C HIS A 23 -6.97 -14.63 -29.15
N PRO A 24 -8.07 -13.87 -29.10
CA PRO A 24 -8.52 -13.12 -30.28
C PRO A 24 -8.61 -11.60 -30.04
N LEU A 25 -7.80 -10.91 -30.84
CA LEU A 25 -7.91 -9.59 -31.47
C LEU A 25 -8.87 -8.50 -30.92
N HIS A 26 -8.23 -7.36 -30.60
CA HIS A 26 -8.60 -6.01 -31.05
C HIS A 26 -9.79 -5.31 -30.38
N TYR A 27 -9.67 -5.02 -29.07
CA TYR A 27 -10.43 -3.94 -28.45
C TYR A 27 -9.60 -2.65 -28.45
N SER A 28 -9.65 -1.90 -29.55
CA SER A 28 -9.14 -0.53 -29.59
C SER A 28 -10.03 0.35 -28.72
N SER A 29 -9.54 0.69 -27.54
CA SER A 29 -10.19 1.63 -26.62
C SER A 29 -10.38 3.00 -27.32
N PRO A 30 -11.61 3.55 -27.38
CA PRO A 30 -11.91 4.81 -28.05
C PRO A 30 -11.52 6.05 -27.21
N TYR A 31 -10.89 5.85 -26.05
CA TYR A 31 -10.49 6.97 -25.21
C TYR A 31 -9.07 7.43 -25.58
N PRO A 32 -8.91 8.60 -26.21
CA PRO A 32 -7.59 9.18 -26.39
C PRO A 32 -6.97 9.37 -25.01
N ASN A 33 -5.82 8.73 -24.82
CA ASN A 33 -4.86 8.98 -23.76
C ASN A 33 -4.54 10.48 -23.75
N ALA A 34 -5.33 11.23 -23.00
CA ALA A 34 -5.06 12.61 -22.68
C ALA A 34 -4.04 12.62 -21.53
N ARG A 35 -2.77 12.70 -21.94
CA ARG A 35 -1.67 13.31 -21.20
C ARG A 35 -1.48 12.76 -19.79
N ALA A 36 -0.55 11.81 -19.67
CA ALA A 36 0.22 11.57 -18.46
C ALA A 36 0.87 12.88 -17.98
N GLY A 37 0.12 13.65 -17.20
CA GLY A 37 0.64 14.75 -16.43
C GLY A 37 1.68 14.21 -15.46
N LEU A 38 2.87 14.81 -15.49
CA LEU A 38 3.97 14.62 -14.56
C LEU A 38 3.55 15.09 -13.15
N HIS A 39 2.62 14.39 -12.52
CA HIS A 39 2.15 14.73 -11.18
C HIS A 39 3.12 14.19 -10.12
N GLY A 40 4.02 15.06 -9.65
CA GLY A 40 4.44 15.10 -8.24
C GLY A 40 5.20 13.88 -7.69
N ARG A 41 6.34 13.52 -8.30
CA ARG A 41 7.21 12.39 -7.89
C ARG A 41 8.16 12.67 -6.71
N SER A 42 7.71 13.45 -5.73
CA SER A 42 8.57 13.89 -4.62
C SER A 42 8.37 13.03 -3.36
N SER A 43 7.11 12.83 -2.93
CA SER A 43 6.82 12.22 -1.63
C SER A 43 7.09 10.71 -1.54
N GLU A 44 7.10 9.98 -2.65
CA GLU A 44 7.39 8.53 -2.65
C GLU A 44 8.84 8.17 -2.34
N ARG A 45 9.77 9.13 -2.49
CA ARG A 45 11.21 8.90 -2.24
C ARG A 45 11.66 9.28 -0.84
N THR A 46 10.80 9.92 -0.05
CA THR A 46 11.12 10.26 1.34
C THR A 46 11.30 8.97 2.14
N LEU A 47 12.43 8.89 2.83
CA LEU A 47 12.78 7.77 3.70
C LEU A 47 12.33 8.08 5.13
N HIS A 48 11.61 7.14 5.73
CA HIS A 48 11.10 7.20 7.10
C HIS A 48 11.65 6.04 7.91
N LYS A 49 11.74 6.23 9.23
CA LYS A 49 12.08 5.14 10.16
C LYS A 49 10.81 4.40 10.56
N CYS A 50 10.81 3.09 10.39
CA CYS A 50 9.74 2.23 10.80
C CYS A 50 9.65 2.21 12.32
N GLY A 51 8.51 2.65 12.86
CA GLY A 51 8.23 2.61 14.30
C GLY A 51 7.43 1.38 14.74
N TRP A 52 7.38 0.33 13.91
CA TRP A 52 6.69 -0.91 14.25
C TRP A 52 7.32 -1.54 15.50
N ARG A 53 6.46 -1.94 16.45
CA ARG A 53 6.89 -2.56 17.70
C ARG A 53 6.77 -4.08 17.63
N THR A 54 7.81 -4.77 18.07
CA THR A 54 7.81 -6.22 18.28
C THR A 54 7.07 -6.56 19.58
N THR A 55 6.78 -7.83 19.81
CA THR A 55 6.24 -8.33 21.10
C THR A 55 7.08 -7.91 22.29
N ASP A 56 8.39 -7.86 22.11
CA ASP A 56 9.36 -7.51 23.16
C ASP A 56 9.54 -5.99 23.30
N VAL A 57 8.56 -5.21 22.86
CA VAL A 57 8.52 -3.72 22.92
C VAL A 57 9.63 -3.01 22.12
N SER A 58 10.54 -3.77 21.50
CA SER A 58 11.59 -3.27 20.62
C SER A 58 11.00 -2.60 19.38
N ILE A 59 11.57 -1.47 18.98
CA ILE A 59 11.17 -0.72 17.77
C ILE A 59 12.04 -1.18 16.60
N CYS A 60 11.40 -1.48 15.46
CA CYS A 60 12.08 -1.95 14.25
C CYS A 60 13.19 -0.99 13.76
N GLY A 61 12.90 0.30 13.61
CA GLY A 61 13.87 1.31 13.16
C GLY A 61 14.31 1.20 11.69
N GLY A 62 13.83 0.20 10.94
CA GLY A 62 14.17 0.00 9.53
C GLY A 62 13.78 1.19 8.65
N THR A 63 14.55 1.44 7.59
CA THR A 63 14.26 2.55 6.67
C THR A 63 13.25 2.12 5.61
N ILE A 64 12.17 2.89 5.45
CA ILE A 64 11.08 2.61 4.51
C ILE A 64 10.65 3.85 3.74
N SER A 65 10.04 3.66 2.58
CA SER A 65 9.37 4.69 1.79
C SER A 65 7.97 4.21 1.37
N GLY A 66 7.19 5.09 0.73
CA GLY A 66 5.88 4.70 0.19
C GLY A 66 5.96 3.54 -0.81
N ALA A 67 7.05 3.43 -1.57
CA ALA A 67 7.25 2.34 -2.52
C ALA A 67 7.66 1.02 -1.84
N THR A 68 8.41 1.08 -0.72
CA THR A 68 8.99 -0.10 -0.08
C THR A 68 8.20 -0.59 1.13
N VAL A 69 7.17 0.13 1.58
CA VAL A 69 6.42 -0.23 2.80
C VAL A 69 5.83 -1.64 2.72
N SER A 70 5.31 -2.03 1.56
CA SER A 70 4.58 -3.29 1.39
C SER A 70 5.52 -4.47 1.56
N GLN A 71 6.71 -4.36 0.97
CA GLN A 71 7.79 -5.32 1.13
C GLN A 71 8.34 -5.31 2.55
N HIS A 72 8.49 -4.14 3.18
CA HIS A 72 8.99 -4.05 4.55
C HIS A 72 8.03 -4.67 5.57
N LEU A 73 6.71 -4.51 5.43
CA LEU A 73 5.74 -5.09 6.34
C LEU A 73 5.72 -6.64 6.34
N VAL A 74 6.29 -7.28 5.32
CA VAL A 74 6.53 -8.74 5.32
C VAL A 74 7.43 -9.15 6.48
N GLN A 75 8.42 -8.32 6.84
CA GLN A 75 9.31 -8.56 7.98
C GLN A 75 8.54 -8.56 9.32
N HIS A 76 7.37 -7.92 9.35
CA HIS A 76 6.47 -7.87 10.50
C HIS A 76 5.35 -8.92 10.45
N GLY A 77 5.45 -9.89 9.53
CA GLY A 77 4.48 -10.98 9.39
C GLY A 77 3.22 -10.61 8.61
N ILE A 78 3.15 -9.42 7.99
CA ILE A 78 2.01 -9.01 7.15
C ILE A 78 2.22 -9.54 5.74
N THR A 79 2.33 -10.85 5.61
CA THR A 79 2.52 -11.55 4.35
C THR A 79 1.58 -12.74 4.25
N ASN A 80 1.08 -13.01 3.05
CA ASN A 80 0.22 -14.15 2.74
C ASN A 80 -0.98 -14.38 3.69
N MET A 81 -1.48 -13.32 4.33
CA MET A 81 -2.67 -13.38 5.16
C MET A 81 -3.92 -13.34 4.27
N SER A 82 -4.99 -14.02 4.70
CA SER A 82 -6.29 -13.91 4.03
C SER A 82 -6.75 -12.45 3.97
N PHE A 83 -7.56 -12.13 2.98
CA PHE A 83 -7.98 -10.74 2.73
C PHE A 83 -8.62 -10.10 3.96
N ASP A 84 -9.41 -10.88 4.68
CA ASP A 84 -10.18 -10.48 5.86
C ASP A 84 -9.45 -10.74 7.18
N ALA A 85 -8.21 -11.24 7.14
CA ALA A 85 -7.45 -11.51 8.35
C ALA A 85 -7.26 -10.20 9.14
N PRO A 86 -7.67 -10.18 10.42
CA PRO A 86 -7.57 -8.99 11.24
C PRO A 86 -6.11 -8.78 11.69
N VAL A 87 -5.57 -7.62 11.35
CA VAL A 87 -4.22 -7.18 11.70
C VAL A 87 -4.30 -5.99 12.66
N ARG A 88 -3.41 -5.94 13.66
CA ARG A 88 -3.21 -4.75 14.51
C ARG A 88 -1.98 -3.99 14.03
N CYS A 89 -2.12 -2.67 13.87
CA CYS A 89 -0.96 -1.81 13.68
C CYS A 89 -0.18 -1.72 14.99
N ARG A 90 1.04 -2.25 15.03
CA ARG A 90 1.93 -2.15 16.21
C ARG A 90 2.83 -0.91 16.19
N TRP A 91 2.71 -0.06 15.17
CA TRP A 91 3.35 1.25 15.16
C TRP A 91 2.53 2.26 15.96
N CYS A 92 1.19 2.17 15.95
CA CYS A 92 0.36 2.96 16.85
C CYS A 92 0.63 2.58 18.31
N PRO A 93 0.74 3.57 19.23
CA PRO A 93 0.88 3.29 20.65
C PRO A 93 -0.36 2.59 21.22
N ASP A 94 -1.54 2.91 20.68
CA ASP A 94 -2.80 2.36 21.16
C ASP A 94 -3.07 0.95 20.62
N GLY A 95 -2.68 0.64 19.39
CA GLY A 95 -2.83 -0.69 18.77
C GLY A 95 -4.26 -1.28 18.77
N LYS A 96 -5.30 -0.48 19.07
CA LYS A 96 -6.64 -0.99 19.41
C LYS A 96 -7.47 -1.39 18.19
N LYS A 97 -7.25 -0.75 17.04
CA LYS A 97 -8.09 -0.97 15.86
C LYS A 97 -7.59 -2.18 15.06
N LEU A 98 -8.43 -3.22 15.00
CA LEU A 98 -8.28 -4.31 14.04
C LEU A 98 -8.59 -3.79 12.64
N MET A 99 -7.75 -4.15 11.69
CA MET A 99 -7.85 -3.70 10.31
C MET A 99 -7.40 -4.82 9.37
N ASN A 100 -8.03 -4.93 8.22
CA ASN A 100 -7.64 -5.93 7.22
C ASN A 100 -6.32 -5.58 6.53
N ARG A 101 -5.76 -6.51 5.73
CA ARG A 101 -4.46 -6.33 5.07
C ARG A 101 -4.38 -5.08 4.17
N LYS A 102 -5.43 -4.76 3.40
CA LYS A 102 -5.42 -3.54 2.55
C LYS A 102 -5.46 -2.27 3.40
N SER A 103 -6.24 -2.28 4.47
CA SER A 103 -6.39 -1.12 5.34
C SER A 103 -5.16 -0.85 6.20
N ILE A 104 -4.37 -1.87 6.59
CA ILE A 104 -3.09 -1.64 7.28
C ILE A 104 -2.06 -0.95 6.39
N LEU A 105 -1.94 -1.35 5.11
CA LEU A 105 -1.04 -0.68 4.18
C LEU A 105 -1.41 0.79 3.99
N ARG A 106 -2.70 1.07 3.75
CA ARG A 106 -3.21 2.43 3.65
C ARG A 106 -2.96 3.23 4.94
N HIS A 107 -3.26 2.62 6.08
CA HIS A 107 -3.06 3.25 7.38
C HIS A 107 -1.59 3.66 7.59
N VAL A 108 -0.63 2.79 7.26
CA VAL A 108 0.79 3.13 7.38
C VAL A 108 1.17 4.27 6.43
N HIS A 109 0.70 4.26 5.18
CA HIS A 109 0.94 5.36 4.23
C HIS A 109 0.44 6.71 4.73
N GLU A 110 -0.84 6.76 5.10
CA GLU A 110 -1.50 8.03 5.41
C GLU A 110 -1.10 8.54 6.80
N VAL A 111 -1.02 7.65 7.80
CA VAL A 111 -0.80 8.04 9.20
C VAL A 111 0.68 8.13 9.55
N HIS A 112 1.49 7.17 9.13
CA HIS A 112 2.89 7.07 9.57
C HIS A 112 3.88 7.68 8.58
N LEU A 113 3.62 7.53 7.28
CA LEU A 113 4.46 8.15 6.24
C LEU A 113 3.97 9.55 5.83
N ARG A 114 2.78 9.97 6.29
CA ARG A 114 2.15 11.24 5.95
C ARG A 114 2.07 11.46 4.43
N LEU A 115 1.87 10.37 3.69
CA LEU A 115 1.69 10.43 2.24
C LEU A 115 0.24 10.82 1.99
N GLU A 116 0.03 12.11 1.79
CA GLU A 116 -1.28 12.63 1.41
C GLU A 116 -1.68 12.08 0.06
N ARG A 117 -2.92 11.58 -0.03
CA ARG A 117 -3.52 11.28 -1.31
C ARG A 117 -3.72 12.62 -2.04
N PRO A 118 -3.29 12.77 -3.31
CA PRO A 118 -3.62 13.98 -4.06
C PRO A 118 -5.14 14.12 -4.05
N SER A 119 -5.62 15.19 -3.41
CA SER A 119 -7.03 15.51 -3.42
C SER A 119 -7.40 15.75 -4.88
N LYS A 120 -8.48 15.11 -5.34
CA LYS A 120 -9.07 15.44 -6.63
C LYS A 120 -9.64 16.84 -6.43
N SER A 121 -8.87 17.86 -6.77
CA SER A 121 -9.30 19.24 -6.63
C SER A 121 -10.62 19.38 -7.39
N ARG A 122 -11.73 19.54 -6.66
CA ARG A 122 -12.91 20.18 -7.26
C ARG A 122 -12.40 21.55 -7.69
N ALA A 123 -12.52 21.85 -8.98
CA ALA A 123 -12.15 23.14 -9.54
C ALA A 123 -12.66 24.24 -8.61
N SER A 124 -11.71 24.92 -7.96
CA SER A 124 -12.00 26.03 -7.08
C SER A 124 -12.47 27.16 -7.98
N SER A 125 -13.79 27.35 -8.06
CA SER A 125 -14.40 28.51 -8.67
C SER A 125 -14.10 29.72 -7.78
N SER A 126 -12.89 30.28 -7.89
CA SER A 126 -12.59 31.62 -7.44
C SER A 126 -13.23 32.60 -8.43
N ALA A 127 -14.50 32.91 -8.20
CA ALA A 127 -15.15 34.06 -8.83
C ALA A 127 -14.53 35.34 -8.25
N LEU A 128 -14.19 36.22 -9.17
CA LEU A 128 -13.36 37.39 -9.02
C LEU A 128 -14.01 38.47 -8.14
N THR A 129 -13.14 39.16 -7.42
CA THR A 129 -13.29 40.51 -6.87
C THR A 129 -13.93 41.50 -7.85
N SER A 130 -14.86 42.36 -7.40
CA SER A 130 -15.02 43.69 -8.02
C SER A 130 -15.54 44.74 -7.03
N SER A 131 -14.60 45.62 -6.66
CA SER A 131 -14.64 47.04 -6.31
C SER A 131 -15.69 47.64 -5.34
N ARG A 132 -15.12 48.30 -4.33
CA ARG A 132 -15.67 49.41 -3.53
C ARG A 132 -16.32 50.48 -4.42
N PHE A 133 -17.51 50.95 -4.03
CA PHE A 133 -18.04 52.26 -4.39
C PHE A 133 -17.87 53.21 -3.20
N VAL A 134 -17.21 54.34 -3.43
CA VAL A 134 -17.19 55.50 -2.53
C VAL A 134 -18.24 56.47 -3.06
N PHE A 135 -19.24 56.81 -2.24
CA PHE A 135 -20.12 57.96 -2.50
C PHE A 135 -19.54 59.17 -1.74
N HIS A 136 -19.40 60.28 -2.45
CA HIS A 136 -19.10 61.59 -1.90
C HIS A 136 -20.33 62.45 -2.19
N GLU A 137 -20.89 63.10 -1.17
CA GLU A 137 -21.81 64.23 -1.30
C GLU A 137 -21.14 65.45 -0.68
#